data_AF-A0A225DQK9-F1
#
_entry.id   AF-A0A225DQK9-F1
#
_cell.length_a   1.000
_cell.length_b   1.000
_cell.length_c   1.000
_cell.angle_alpha   90.00
_cell.angle_beta   90.00
_cell.angle_gamma   90.00
#
_symmetry.space_group_name_H-M   'P 1'
#
loop_
_entity.id
_entity.type
_entity.pdbx_description
1 polymer ?
#
loop_
_entity_poly.entity_id
_entity_poly.type
_entity_poly.pdbx_seq_one_letter_code
_entity_poly.pdbx_strand_id
1 'polypeptide(L)'
;MDHDHDDRYGTRNGVHYFLLNSATYAYTNKGADFYRDSLYAFVTLSPDGGLRLAGKSSAHRDKTSDTVKVRVPPRISDQSVRVVPKSEE
;
A
#
# COMPACT_ATOMS: atom_id res chain seq x y z
N MET A 1 -9.64 -2.27 -0.42
CA MET A 1 -9.88 -2.73 0.96
C MET A 1 -8.81 -2.07 1.79
N ASP A 2 -9.17 -1.37 2.85
CA ASP A 2 -8.23 -0.71 3.75
C ASP A 2 -8.85 -0.75 5.14
N HIS A 3 -8.03 -1.03 6.14
CA HIS A 3 -8.36 -1.17 7.58
C HIS A 3 -7.17 -1.75 8.35
N ASP A 4 -6.39 -2.60 7.69
CA ASP A 4 -5.30 -3.36 8.32
C ASP A 4 -4.01 -2.54 8.47
N HIS A 5 -3.99 -1.32 7.91
CA HIS A 5 -2.84 -0.42 7.90
C HIS A 5 -1.59 -1.09 7.34
N ASP A 6 -1.77 -1.87 6.27
CA ASP A 6 -0.71 -2.66 5.68
C ASP A 6 -0.73 -2.51 4.15
N ASP A 7 0.47 -2.34 3.60
CA ASP A 7 0.73 -2.17 2.19
C ASP A 7 0.96 -3.54 1.53
N ARG A 8 -0.05 -4.03 0.80
CA ARG A 8 -0.03 -5.37 0.21
C ARG A 8 -0.63 -5.40 -1.19
N TYR A 9 -0.10 -6.30 -2.00
CA TYR A 9 -0.62 -6.64 -3.31
C TYR A 9 -0.84 -8.14 -3.41
N GLY A 10 -1.86 -8.56 -4.16
CA GLY A 10 -2.05 -9.96 -4.53
C GLY A 10 -3.14 -10.17 -5.58
N THR A 11 -3.42 -11.44 -5.85
CA THR A 11 -4.48 -11.86 -6.78
C THR A 11 -5.36 -12.90 -6.10
N ARG A 12 -6.68 -12.78 -6.23
CA ARG A 12 -7.66 -13.76 -5.75
C ARG A 12 -8.76 -13.96 -6.79
N ASN A 13 -9.00 -15.20 -7.19
CA ASN A 13 -10.00 -15.55 -8.22
C ASN A 13 -9.84 -14.75 -9.54
N GLY A 14 -8.60 -14.51 -9.96
CA GLY A 14 -8.30 -13.72 -11.16
C GLY A 14 -8.45 -12.19 -10.99
N VAL A 15 -8.74 -11.71 -9.79
CA VAL A 15 -8.86 -10.28 -9.48
C VAL A 15 -7.62 -9.80 -8.73
N HIS A 16 -6.97 -8.76 -9.25
CA HIS A 16 -5.90 -8.06 -8.54
C HIS A 16 -6.47 -7.20 -7.41
N TYR A 17 -5.86 -7.26 -6.24
CA TYR A 17 -6.21 -6.39 -5.13
C TYR A 17 -4.98 -5.69 -4.54
N PHE A 18 -5.22 -4.48 -4.04
CA PHE A 18 -4.25 -3.67 -3.34
C PHE A 18 -4.86 -3.29 -1.99
N LEU A 19 -4.10 -3.51 -0.92
CA LEU A 19 -4.33 -2.92 0.40
C LEU A 19 -3.26 -1.86 0.55
N LEU A 20 -3.66 -0.64 0.86
CA LEU A 20 -2.69 0.44 1.08
C LEU A 20 -2.55 0.65 2.58
N ASN A 21 -1.36 1.03 3.01
CA ASN A 21 -1.15 1.47 4.38
C ASN A 21 -2.04 2.69 4.69
N SER A 22 -2.36 2.89 5.96
CA SER A 22 -3.08 4.07 6.44
C SER A 22 -2.36 5.35 6.05
N ALA A 23 -3.13 6.41 5.85
CA ALA A 23 -2.57 7.72 5.53
C ALA A 23 -1.72 8.28 6.68
N THR A 24 -2.06 8.03 7.95
CA THR A 24 -1.58 8.86 9.06
C THR A 24 -0.88 8.12 10.19
N TYR A 25 -1.07 6.80 10.34
CA TYR A 25 -0.45 6.06 11.45
C TYR A 25 -0.35 4.55 11.20
N ALA A 26 0.61 3.91 11.86
CA ALA A 26 0.65 2.47 12.06
C ALA A 26 -0.13 2.10 13.32
N TYR A 27 -1.00 1.09 13.24
CA TYR A 27 -1.74 0.62 14.42
C TYR A 27 -0.98 -0.50 15.13
N THR A 28 -0.69 -0.29 16.41
CA THR A 28 0.12 -1.19 17.24
C THR A 28 -0.67 -1.65 18.48
N ASN A 29 -0.11 -2.61 19.22
CA ASN A 29 -0.69 -3.04 20.50
C ASN A 29 -0.66 -1.95 21.59
N LYS A 30 0.10 -0.87 21.41
CA LYS A 30 0.16 0.29 22.31
C LYS A 30 -0.70 1.47 21.83
N GLY A 31 -1.39 1.31 20.69
CA GLY A 31 -2.16 2.37 20.04
C GLY A 31 -1.53 2.82 18.73
N ALA A 32 -1.84 4.05 18.32
CA ALA A 32 -1.46 4.62 17.04
C ALA A 32 -0.06 5.28 17.08
N ASP A 33 0.84 4.81 16.21
CA ASP A 33 2.14 5.42 15.95
C ASP A 33 2.06 6.28 14.69
N PHE A 34 1.98 7.61 14.87
CA PHE A 34 1.73 8.55 13.77
C PHE A 34 2.93 8.72 12.84
N TYR A 35 2.64 8.95 11.57
CA TYR A 35 3.61 9.35 10.56
C TYR A 35 3.85 10.86 10.61
N ARG A 36 5.03 11.30 10.16
CA ARG A 36 5.39 12.71 10.07
C ARG A 36 4.57 13.44 9.01
N ASP A 37 4.35 12.77 7.89
CA ASP A 37 3.63 13.30 6.73
C ASP A 37 2.59 12.26 6.28
N SER A 38 1.43 12.70 5.81
CA SER A 38 0.44 11.76 5.28
C SER A 38 1.01 10.97 4.10
N LEU A 39 0.73 9.66 4.10
CA LEU A 39 0.95 8.78 2.96
C LEU A 39 -0.20 8.93 1.97
N TYR A 40 0.11 8.77 0.71
CA TYR A 40 -0.84 8.70 -0.39
C TYR A 40 -0.19 7.95 -1.54
N ALA A 41 -1.02 7.53 -2.49
CA ALA A 41 -0.56 6.97 -3.75
C ALA A 41 -1.40 7.50 -4.91
N PHE A 42 -0.79 7.55 -6.08
CA PHE A 42 -1.48 7.82 -7.33
C PHE A 42 -1.66 6.52 -8.10
N VAL A 43 -2.86 6.30 -8.62
CA VAL A 43 -3.16 5.17 -9.51
C VAL A 43 -3.27 5.71 -10.93
N THR A 44 -2.51 5.12 -11.84
CA THR A 44 -2.58 5.40 -13.28
C THR A 44 -3.09 4.14 -13.98
N LEU A 45 -4.18 4.30 -14.74
CA LEU A 45 -4.68 3.28 -15.66
C LEU A 45 -4.29 3.68 -17.08
N SER A 46 -3.62 2.78 -17.77
CA SER A 46 -3.18 2.95 -19.16
C SER A 46 -4.19 2.31 -20.10
N PRO A 47 -4.40 2.87 -21.32
CA PRO A 47 -5.36 2.31 -22.28
C PRO A 47 -5.07 0.86 -22.70
N ASP A 48 -3.84 0.40 -22.54
CA ASP A 48 -3.39 -0.97 -22.83
C ASP A 48 -3.69 -1.99 -21.71
N GLY A 49 -4.45 -1.58 -20.69
CA GLY A 49 -4.76 -2.43 -19.53
C GLY A 49 -3.66 -2.47 -18.47
N GLY A 50 -2.65 -1.59 -18.56
CA GLY A 50 -1.66 -1.40 -17.52
C GLY A 50 -2.19 -0.59 -16.33
N LEU A 51 -1.93 -1.06 -15.11
CA LEU A 51 -2.14 -0.32 -13.87
C LEU A 51 -0.77 -0.02 -13.23
N ARG A 52 -0.53 1.24 -12.87
CA ARG A 52 0.63 1.64 -12.07
C ARG A 52 0.18 2.38 -10.82
N LEU A 53 0.73 1.99 -9.68
CA LEU A 53 0.59 2.67 -8.41
C LEU A 53 1.93 3.31 -8.05
N ALA A 54 1.92 4.62 -7.79
CA ALA A 54 3.07 5.38 -7.35
C ALA A 54 2.84 5.85 -5.91
N GLY A 55 3.58 5.27 -4.96
CA GLY A 55 3.39 5.46 -3.54
C GLY A 55 4.37 6.45 -2.92
N LYS A 56 3.95 7.11 -1.83
CA LYS A 56 4.81 8.01 -1.06
C LYS A 56 5.44 7.29 0.14
N SER A 57 6.64 7.74 0.52
CA SER A 57 7.29 7.40 1.78
C SER A 57 7.26 8.59 2.77
N SER A 58 7.27 8.27 4.06
CA SER A 58 7.43 9.21 5.17
C SER A 58 8.35 8.60 6.24
N ALA A 59 8.24 9.08 7.48
CA ALA A 59 8.89 8.55 8.66
C ALA A 59 7.85 8.53 9.80
N HIS A 60 8.09 7.75 10.86
CA HIS A 60 7.33 7.92 12.09
C HIS A 60 7.65 9.27 12.71
N ARG A 61 6.63 9.95 13.26
CA ARG A 61 6.76 11.25 13.92
C ARG A 61 7.59 11.15 15.19
N ASP A 62 7.36 10.07 15.94
CA ASP A 62 7.98 9.81 17.24
C ASP A 62 8.92 8.58 17.14
N LYS A 63 9.73 8.32 18.18
CA LYS A 63 10.59 7.13 18.22
C LYS A 63 9.73 5.86 18.32
N THR A 64 9.59 5.18 17.19
CA THR A 64 8.89 3.91 17.08
C THR A 64 9.87 2.73 17.19
N SER A 65 9.40 1.60 17.73
CA SER A 65 10.20 0.36 17.83
C SER A 65 10.55 -0.23 16.46
N ASP A 66 11.69 -0.90 16.34
CA ASP A 66 12.12 -1.51 15.08
C ASP A 66 11.15 -2.60 14.61
N THR A 67 10.53 -3.33 15.53
CA THR A 67 9.47 -4.29 15.21
C THR A 67 8.30 -3.66 14.46
N VAL A 68 7.88 -2.45 14.86
CA VAL A 68 6.78 -1.73 14.18
C VAL A 68 7.25 -1.21 12.82
N LYS A 69 8.45 -0.64 12.74
CA LYS A 69 9.02 -0.16 11.46
C LYS A 69 9.15 -1.26 10.41
N VAL A 70 9.49 -2.48 10.84
CA VAL A 70 9.61 -3.64 9.96
C VAL A 70 8.23 -4.14 9.52
N ARG A 71 7.26 -4.20 10.44
CA ARG A 71 5.93 -4.73 10.14
C ARG A 71 5.10 -3.77 9.29
N VAL A 72 5.10 -2.49 9.63
CA VAL A 72 4.32 -1.45 8.95
C VAL A 72 5.24 -0.27 8.66
N PRO A 73 6.04 -0.37 7.59
CA PRO A 73 6.91 0.74 7.21
C PRO A 73 6.05 1.93 6.79
N PRO A 74 6.44 3.18 7.12
CA PRO A 74 5.69 4.39 6.79
C PRO A 74 5.83 4.75 5.30
N ARG A 75 5.37 3.85 4.43
CA ARG A 75 5.37 3.97 2.98
C ARG A 75 4.18 3.24 2.37
N ILE A 76 3.79 3.68 1.18
CA ILE A 76 3.04 2.88 0.23
C ILE A 76 4.01 2.53 -0.90
N SER A 77 4.07 1.26 -1.31
CA SER A 77 5.03 0.77 -2.29
C SER A 77 4.54 1.01 -3.71
N ASP A 78 5.47 1.31 -4.59
CA ASP A 78 5.18 1.33 -6.02
C ASP A 78 4.79 -0.07 -6.50
N GLN A 79 3.78 -0.13 -7.36
CA GLN A 79 3.33 -1.38 -7.99
C GLN A 79 3.02 -1.15 -9.47
N SER A 80 3.28 -2.16 -10.29
CA SER A 80 2.85 -2.15 -11.69
C SER A 80 2.33 -3.52 -12.07
N VAL A 81 1.13 -3.53 -12.65
CA VAL A 81 0.43 -4.75 -13.05
C VAL A 81 -0.05 -4.55 -14.47
N ARG A 82 0.07 -5.59 -15.30
CA ARG A 82 -0.54 -5.63 -16.62
C ARG A 82 -1.63 -6.68 -16.62
N VAL A 83 -2.86 -6.25 -16.90
CA VAL A 83 -3.97 -7.18 -17.08
C VAL A 83 -3.89 -7.70 -18.51
N VAL A 84 -3.49 -8.96 -18.68
CA VAL A 84 -3.55 -9.61 -20.00
C VAL A 84 -5.01 -10.03 -20.21
N PRO A 85 -5.66 -9.63 -21.33
CA PRO A 85 -6.99 -10.12 -21.65
C PRO A 85 -6.97 -11.64 -21.65
N LYS A 86 -7.97 -12.27 -21.01
CA LYS A 86 -8.16 -13.70 -21.14
C LYS A 86 -8.44 -13.97 -22.60
N SER A 87 -7.56 -14.70 -23.30
CA SER A 87 -7.80 -15.12 -24.67
C SER A 87 -9.11 -15.92 -24.68
N GLU A 88 -10.07 -15.50 -25.50
CA GLU A 88 -11.26 -16.29 -25.77
C GLU A 88 -10.80 -17.58 -26.46
N GLU A 89 -11.09 -18.71 -25.83
CA GLU A 89 -10.82 -20.07 -26.32
C GLU A 89 -12.10 -20.65 -26.91
#